data_AF-A0A3D0X9Q8-F1
#
_entry.id   AF-A0A3D0X9Q8-F1
#
_cell.length_a   1.000
_cell.length_b   1.000
_cell.length_c   1.000
_cell.angle_alpha   90.00
_cell.angle_beta   90.00
_cell.angle_gamma   90.00
#
_symmetry.space_group_name_H-M   'P 1'
#
loop_
_entity.id
_entity.type
_entity.pdbx_description
1 polymer ?
#
loop_
_entity_poly.entity_id
_entity_poly.type
_entity_poly.pdbx_seq_one_letter_code
_entity_poly.pdbx_strand_id
1 'polypeptide(L)'
;MDDYEELLAEQEEEQLAEALADEHQAELEVQLEQDEQPPQIDEPPETKKLKRDLQREALVRLENAARTTADFQNVVAWWNRLDSNRERRERYHEVSRSGLDIPLDYGAKPDGEVIPYDVNDVLIKQIRKGDYIDAIFHCPFEINELVSDVDLSKILNKLSDDHKEIIFNNFVRGTSTKALGKIREQSDRNIRKVRATALKKIHKALLKVLLSRKEKGYPLTMEEKLFIEKALDGSKGN
;
A
#
# COMPACT_ATOMS: atom_id res chain seq x y z
N MET A 1 -32.54 51.91 -77.80
CA MET A 1 -32.86 52.38 -76.45
C MET A 1 -32.03 51.52 -75.52
N ASP A 2 -30.75 51.35 -75.88
CA ASP A 2 -29.99 50.13 -75.59
C ASP A 2 -28.64 50.53 -74.95
N ASP A 3 -28.06 51.67 -75.34
CA ASP A 3 -26.83 52.24 -74.75
C ASP A 3 -26.92 52.60 -73.25
N TYR A 4 -28.12 52.77 -72.68
CA TYR A 4 -28.29 53.17 -71.27
C TYR A 4 -28.37 51.96 -70.32
N GLU A 5 -28.81 50.80 -70.82
CA GLU A 5 -28.82 49.54 -70.05
C GLU A 5 -27.41 48.92 -70.01
N GLU A 6 -26.64 49.07 -71.10
CA GLU A 6 -25.26 48.59 -71.18
C GLU A 6 -24.32 49.35 -70.22
N LEU A 7 -24.48 50.69 -70.13
CA LEU A 7 -23.75 51.53 -69.18
C LEU A 7 -24.07 51.23 -67.70
N LEU A 8 -25.31 50.80 -67.41
CA LEU A 8 -25.70 50.43 -66.05
C LEU A 8 -25.13 49.07 -65.66
N ALA A 9 -25.12 48.12 -66.60
CA ALA A 9 -24.53 46.79 -66.40
C ALA A 9 -23.01 46.87 -66.20
N GLU A 10 -22.31 47.72 -66.95
CA GLU A 10 -20.87 47.99 -66.74
C GLU A 10 -20.60 48.56 -65.34
N GLN A 11 -21.45 49.47 -64.85
CA GLN A 11 -21.34 50.01 -63.49
C GLN A 11 -21.61 48.97 -62.41
N GLU A 12 -22.56 48.07 -62.62
CA GLU A 12 -22.84 46.96 -61.71
C GLU A 12 -21.70 45.93 -61.69
N GLU A 13 -21.09 45.64 -62.84
CA GLU A 13 -19.92 44.76 -62.94
C GLU A 13 -18.68 45.37 -62.27
N GLU A 14 -18.44 46.68 -62.43
CA GLU A 14 -17.37 47.39 -61.73
C GLU A 14 -17.56 47.36 -60.21
N GLN A 15 -18.78 47.60 -59.71
CA GLN A 15 -19.09 47.52 -58.29
C GLN A 15 -18.91 46.11 -57.72
N LEU A 16 -19.28 45.09 -58.51
CA LEU A 16 -19.09 43.69 -58.13
C LEU A 16 -17.60 43.33 -58.07
N ALA A 17 -16.81 43.81 -59.04
CA ALA A 17 -15.37 43.59 -59.08
C ALA A 17 -14.65 44.28 -57.91
N GLU A 18 -15.08 45.49 -57.55
CA GLU A 18 -14.55 46.23 -56.39
C GLU A 18 -14.86 45.50 -55.08
N ALA A 19 -16.11 45.04 -54.89
CA ALA A 19 -16.49 44.26 -53.71
C ALA A 19 -15.68 42.96 -53.57
N LEU A 20 -15.39 42.29 -54.68
CA LEU A 20 -14.60 41.05 -54.69
C LEU A 20 -13.11 41.30 -54.40
N ALA A 21 -12.59 42.46 -54.80
CA ALA A 21 -11.24 42.91 -54.46
C ALA A 21 -11.11 43.23 -52.97
N ASP A 22 -12.12 43.86 -52.38
CA ASP A 22 -12.17 44.17 -50.94
C ASP A 22 -12.24 42.89 -50.09
N GLU A 23 -13.06 41.91 -50.48
CA GLU A 23 -13.11 40.60 -49.81
C GLU A 23 -11.74 39.90 -49.86
N HIS A 24 -11.09 39.91 -51.03
CA HIS A 24 -9.76 39.33 -51.18
C HIS A 24 -8.69 40.07 -50.36
N GLN A 25 -8.78 41.40 -50.23
CA GLN A 25 -7.87 42.16 -49.35
C GLN A 25 -8.09 41.82 -47.88
N ALA A 26 -9.34 41.73 -47.43
CA ALA A 26 -9.67 41.35 -46.06
C ALA A 26 -9.16 39.94 -45.71
N GLU A 27 -9.28 38.98 -46.62
CA GLU A 27 -8.72 37.63 -46.44
C GLU A 27 -7.20 37.65 -46.30
N LEU A 28 -6.52 38.50 -47.09
CA LEU A 28 -5.07 38.65 -47.06
C LEU A 28 -4.59 39.28 -45.75
N GLU A 29 -5.30 40.30 -45.26
CA GLU A 29 -5.03 40.93 -43.96
C GLU A 29 -5.19 39.93 -42.81
N VAL A 30 -6.25 39.10 -42.83
CA VAL A 30 -6.45 38.05 -41.82
C VAL A 30 -5.34 36.99 -41.86
N GLN A 31 -4.85 36.61 -43.04
CA GLN A 31 -3.70 35.69 -43.15
C GLN A 31 -2.41 36.30 -42.63
N LEU A 32 -2.15 37.58 -42.94
CA LEU A 32 -0.98 38.30 -42.43
C LEU A 32 -1.02 38.43 -40.90
N GLU A 33 -2.18 38.70 -40.30
CA GLU A 33 -2.34 38.72 -38.84
C GLU A 33 -2.07 37.34 -38.20
N GLN A 34 -2.39 36.25 -38.88
CA GLN A 34 -2.09 34.89 -38.41
C GLN A 34 -0.60 34.55 -38.52
N ASP A 35 0.07 35.00 -39.59
CA ASP A 35 1.49 34.76 -39.82
C ASP A 35 2.41 35.64 -38.94
N GLU A 36 1.95 36.83 -38.52
CA GLU A 36 2.67 37.70 -37.57
C GLU A 36 2.58 37.22 -36.11
N GLN A 37 1.64 36.32 -35.79
CA GLN A 37 1.61 35.70 -34.46
C GLN A 37 2.81 34.75 -34.31
N PRO A 38 3.72 34.97 -33.34
CA PRO A 38 4.80 34.03 -33.08
C PRO A 38 4.19 32.65 -32.79
N PRO A 39 4.82 31.55 -33.25
CA PRO A 39 4.33 30.23 -32.94
C PRO A 39 4.17 30.11 -31.44
N GLN A 40 2.95 29.80 -30.98
CA GLN A 40 2.72 29.44 -29.60
C GLN A 40 3.47 28.14 -29.35
N ILE A 41 4.69 28.26 -28.84
CA ILE A 41 5.43 27.13 -28.30
C ILE A 41 4.70 26.78 -27.00
N ASP A 42 3.74 25.87 -27.09
CA ASP A 42 3.22 25.18 -25.93
C ASP A 42 4.40 24.50 -25.25
N GLU A 43 4.99 25.14 -24.23
CA GLU A 43 5.93 24.48 -23.34
C GLU A 43 5.22 23.22 -22.81
N PRO A 44 5.73 22.01 -23.11
CA PRO A 44 5.09 20.80 -22.64
C PRO A 44 5.06 20.88 -21.10
N PRO A 45 3.92 20.58 -20.46
CA PRO A 45 3.80 20.70 -19.02
C PRO A 45 4.95 19.91 -18.38
N GLU A 46 5.68 20.54 -17.44
CA GLU A 46 6.74 19.86 -16.69
C GLU A 46 6.20 18.56 -16.11
N THR A 47 6.43 17.44 -16.81
CA THR A 47 6.05 16.13 -16.31
C THR A 47 6.90 15.91 -15.08
N LYS A 48 6.27 15.96 -13.91
CA LYS A 48 6.93 15.73 -12.62
C LYS A 48 7.64 14.38 -12.69
N LYS A 49 8.95 14.41 -12.89
CA LYS A 49 9.77 13.19 -12.90
C LYS A 49 9.59 12.47 -11.58
N LEU A 50 9.42 11.16 -11.64
CA LEU A 50 9.34 10.35 -10.43
C LEU A 50 10.62 10.54 -9.62
N LYS A 51 10.50 10.61 -8.29
CA LYS A 51 11.63 10.79 -7.37
C LYS A 51 12.79 9.81 -7.64
N ARG A 52 12.46 8.58 -8.06
CA ARG A 52 13.45 7.54 -8.41
C ARG A 52 14.31 7.90 -9.62
N ASP A 53 13.71 8.57 -10.61
CA ASP A 53 14.36 8.90 -11.87
C ASP A 53 15.24 10.13 -11.66
N LEU A 54 14.77 11.11 -10.87
CA LEU A 54 15.60 12.23 -10.38
C LEU A 54 16.82 11.76 -9.58
N GLN A 55 16.66 10.76 -8.71
CA GLN A 55 17.77 10.19 -7.94
C GLN A 55 18.79 9.47 -8.83
N ARG A 56 18.32 8.75 -9.85
CA ARG A 56 19.21 8.10 -10.83
C ARG A 56 19.98 9.13 -11.66
N GLU A 57 19.32 10.17 -12.13
CA GLU A 57 19.95 11.27 -12.84
C GLU A 57 20.98 12.00 -11.96
N ALA A 58 20.67 12.21 -10.68
CA ALA A 58 21.61 12.81 -9.74
C ALA A 58 22.86 11.94 -9.52
N LEU A 59 22.70 10.61 -9.44
CA LEU A 59 23.82 9.67 -9.33
C LEU A 59 24.72 9.72 -10.58
N VAL A 60 24.11 9.70 -11.77
CA VAL A 60 24.84 9.81 -13.05
C VAL A 60 25.58 11.14 -13.17
N ARG A 61 25.01 12.24 -12.67
CA ARG A 61 25.72 13.53 -12.61
C ARG A 61 26.92 13.47 -11.68
N LEU A 62 26.78 12.82 -10.52
CA LEU A 62 27.86 12.65 -9.54
C LEU A 62 29.00 11.81 -10.13
N GLU A 63 28.67 10.73 -10.85
CA GLU A 63 29.64 9.90 -11.59
C GLU A 63 30.38 10.69 -12.67
N ASN A 64 29.65 11.47 -13.47
CA ASN A 64 30.24 12.27 -14.54
C ASN A 64 31.13 13.40 -14.03
N ALA A 65 30.79 13.97 -12.86
CA ALA A 65 31.54 15.02 -12.19
C ALA A 65 32.77 14.51 -11.42
N ALA A 66 32.88 13.20 -11.16
CA ALA A 66 34.01 12.65 -10.42
C ALA A 66 35.33 12.84 -11.20
N ARG A 67 36.30 13.51 -10.56
CA ARG A 67 37.63 13.76 -11.13
C ARG A 67 38.76 13.43 -10.16
N THR A 68 38.49 13.45 -8.85
CA THR A 68 39.46 13.15 -7.80
C THR A 68 39.22 11.78 -7.15
N THR A 69 40.23 11.23 -6.49
CA THR A 69 40.11 9.97 -5.72
C THR A 69 39.04 10.06 -4.64
N ALA A 70 38.87 11.23 -4.01
CA ALA A 70 37.82 11.47 -3.02
C ALA A 70 36.41 11.42 -3.65
N ASP A 71 36.24 11.97 -4.86
CA ASP A 71 34.96 11.92 -5.57
C ASP A 71 34.57 10.47 -5.91
N PHE A 72 35.53 9.67 -6.37
CA PHE A 72 35.31 8.25 -6.65
C PHE A 72 34.93 7.47 -5.38
N GLN A 73 35.55 7.77 -4.23
CA GLN A 73 35.16 7.16 -2.96
C GLN A 73 33.72 7.50 -2.57
N ASN A 74 33.27 8.73 -2.84
CA ASN A 74 31.90 9.16 -2.57
C ASN A 74 30.89 8.45 -3.49
N VAL A 75 31.19 8.34 -4.80
CA VAL A 75 30.39 7.54 -5.75
C VAL A 75 30.24 6.09 -5.27
N VAL A 76 31.35 5.45 -4.88
CA VAL A 76 31.37 4.07 -4.39
C VAL A 76 30.55 3.91 -3.10
N ALA A 77 30.64 4.85 -2.16
CA ALA A 77 29.82 4.83 -0.95
C ALA A 77 28.32 4.88 -1.26
N TRP A 78 27.92 5.65 -2.27
CA TRP A 78 26.53 5.75 -2.73
C TRP A 78 26.03 4.44 -3.35
N TRP A 79 26.86 3.80 -4.18
CA TRP A 79 26.58 2.48 -4.75
C TRP A 79 26.47 1.40 -3.68
N ASN A 80 27.40 1.33 -2.72
CA ASN A 80 27.34 0.39 -1.61
C ASN A 80 26.05 0.55 -0.79
N ARG A 81 25.59 1.79 -0.58
CA ARG A 81 24.32 2.07 0.09
C ARG A 81 23.11 1.59 -0.72
N LEU A 82 23.12 1.78 -2.04
CA LEU A 82 22.06 1.27 -2.91
C LEU A 82 22.02 -0.25 -2.89
N ASP A 83 23.19 -0.88 -2.91
CA ASP A 83 23.35 -2.32 -2.94
C ASP A 83 22.91 -2.97 -1.63
N SER A 84 23.35 -2.44 -0.47
CA SER A 84 22.82 -2.85 0.83
C SER A 84 21.29 -2.72 0.93
N ASN A 85 20.70 -1.71 0.26
CA ASN A 85 19.25 -1.55 0.20
C ASN A 85 18.57 -2.52 -0.77
N ARG A 86 19.25 -2.97 -1.83
CA ARG A 86 18.81 -4.07 -2.70
C ARG A 86 18.84 -5.38 -1.91
N GLU A 87 19.98 -5.76 -1.34
CA GLU A 87 20.15 -6.98 -0.55
C GLU A 87 19.15 -7.04 0.62
N ARG A 88 18.93 -5.92 1.33
CA ARG A 88 17.91 -5.87 2.39
C ARG A 88 16.51 -6.16 1.85
N ARG A 89 16.15 -5.63 0.68
CA ARG A 89 14.84 -5.89 0.05
C ARG A 89 14.72 -7.33 -0.41
N GLU A 90 15.76 -7.86 -1.06
CA GLU A 90 15.82 -9.26 -1.50
C GLU A 90 15.70 -10.21 -0.31
N ARG A 91 16.46 -10.00 0.77
CA ARG A 91 16.29 -10.74 2.04
C ARG A 91 14.87 -10.66 2.59
N TYR A 92 14.22 -9.49 2.57
CA TYR A 92 12.81 -9.40 3.00
C TYR A 92 11.85 -10.17 2.08
N HIS A 93 12.14 -10.26 0.79
CA HIS A 93 11.35 -11.05 -0.16
C HIS A 93 11.63 -12.56 -0.05
N GLU A 94 12.86 -12.96 0.26
CA GLU A 94 13.25 -14.34 0.57
C GLU A 94 12.66 -14.82 1.90
N VAL A 95 12.72 -13.99 2.94
CA VAL A 95 12.08 -14.27 4.24
C VAL A 95 10.55 -14.34 4.11
N SER A 96 9.97 -13.59 3.17
CA SER A 96 8.53 -13.69 2.86
C SER A 96 8.17 -14.94 2.05
N ARG A 97 9.16 -15.63 1.45
CA ARG A 97 8.99 -16.94 0.79
C ARG A 97 9.27 -18.11 1.74
N SER A 98 9.98 -17.93 2.85
CA SER A 98 10.31 -19.04 3.76
C SER A 98 9.33 -19.29 4.92
N GLY A 99 8.25 -18.51 5.03
CA GLY A 99 7.30 -18.62 6.15
C GLY A 99 5.97 -19.32 5.85
N LEU A 100 5.63 -19.51 4.57
CA LEU A 100 4.32 -20.02 4.14
C LEU A 100 4.33 -20.58 2.70
N ASP A 101 5.51 -20.83 2.12
CA ASP A 101 5.60 -21.59 0.87
C ASP A 101 5.50 -23.07 1.23
N ILE A 102 4.25 -23.43 1.56
CA ILE A 102 3.69 -24.76 1.42
C ILE A 102 4.13 -25.21 0.01
N PRO A 103 5.01 -26.22 -0.12
CA PRO A 103 5.39 -26.74 -1.44
C PRO A 103 4.15 -26.92 -2.32
N LEU A 104 4.27 -26.76 -3.64
CA LEU A 104 3.16 -27.05 -4.55
C LEU A 104 2.53 -28.42 -4.27
N ASP A 105 3.36 -29.34 -3.75
CA ASP A 105 3.03 -30.72 -3.43
C ASP A 105 2.64 -30.95 -1.95
N TYR A 106 2.55 -29.92 -1.11
CA TYR A 106 2.22 -30.10 0.30
C TYR A 106 0.73 -30.37 0.45
N GLY A 107 0.43 -31.66 0.60
CA GLY A 107 -0.93 -32.21 0.54
C GLY A 107 -1.22 -32.99 -0.75
N ALA A 108 -0.36 -32.92 -1.76
CA ALA A 108 -0.44 -33.75 -2.95
C ALA A 108 0.21 -35.12 -2.66
N LYS A 109 -0.58 -36.20 -2.68
CA LYS A 109 -0.02 -37.55 -2.72
C LYS A 109 0.37 -37.90 -4.16
N PRO A 110 1.47 -38.65 -4.37
CA PRO A 110 1.95 -39.05 -5.70
C PRO A 110 0.94 -39.93 -6.48
N ASP A 111 0.00 -40.60 -5.79
CA ASP A 111 -0.92 -41.58 -6.39
C ASP A 111 -2.35 -41.06 -6.68
N GLY A 112 -2.59 -39.75 -6.67
CA GLY A 112 -3.84 -39.17 -7.22
C GLY A 112 -5.13 -39.40 -6.41
N GLU A 113 -5.07 -39.99 -5.21
CA GLU A 113 -6.21 -40.04 -4.30
C GLU A 113 -6.47 -38.64 -3.70
N VAL A 114 -7.51 -37.97 -4.20
CA VAL A 114 -7.97 -36.68 -3.67
C VAL A 114 -8.69 -36.92 -2.35
N ILE A 115 -7.95 -36.77 -1.26
CA ILE A 115 -8.53 -36.65 0.08
C ILE A 115 -9.31 -35.31 0.11
N PRO A 116 -10.63 -35.29 0.38
CA PRO A 116 -11.38 -34.04 0.46
C PRO A 116 -10.72 -33.07 1.46
N TYR A 117 -10.60 -31.80 1.11
CA TYR A 117 -9.93 -30.79 1.95
C TYR A 117 -10.42 -30.79 3.42
N ASP A 118 -11.72 -31.10 3.62
CA ASP A 118 -12.39 -31.06 4.91
C ASP A 118 -12.08 -32.21 5.87
N VAL A 119 -11.51 -33.33 5.42
CA VAL A 119 -11.14 -34.41 6.38
C VAL A 119 -9.94 -34.03 7.24
N ASN A 120 -9.17 -33.00 6.84
CA ASN A 120 -8.01 -32.53 7.60
C ASN A 120 -8.23 -31.21 8.38
N ASP A 121 -9.40 -30.57 8.27
CA ASP A 121 -9.70 -29.35 9.01
C ASP A 121 -9.63 -29.59 10.53
N VAL A 122 -8.90 -28.71 11.21
CA VAL A 122 -8.68 -28.76 12.66
C VAL A 122 -10.02 -28.65 13.41
N LEU A 123 -10.91 -27.77 12.95
CA LEU A 123 -12.20 -27.56 13.61
C LEU A 123 -13.09 -28.82 13.50
N ILE A 124 -13.14 -29.41 12.31
CA ILE A 124 -13.89 -30.65 12.06
C ILE A 124 -13.33 -31.82 12.88
N LYS A 125 -12.00 -31.89 13.06
CA LYS A 125 -11.38 -32.88 13.93
C LYS A 125 -11.75 -32.68 15.41
N GLN A 126 -11.79 -31.44 15.90
CA GLN A 126 -12.21 -31.13 17.27
C GLN A 126 -13.67 -31.51 17.50
N ILE A 127 -14.56 -31.17 16.58
CA ILE A 127 -15.98 -31.54 16.63
C ILE A 127 -16.12 -33.07 16.71
N ARG A 128 -15.39 -33.82 15.87
CA ARG A 128 -15.42 -35.30 15.89
C ARG A 128 -14.87 -35.90 17.19
N LYS A 129 -13.91 -35.22 17.84
CA LYS A 129 -13.37 -35.58 19.15
C LYS A 129 -14.38 -35.31 20.28
N GLY A 130 -15.42 -34.53 20.01
CA GLY A 130 -16.39 -34.07 21.01
C GLY A 130 -15.96 -32.78 21.73
N ASP A 131 -14.96 -32.08 21.19
CA ASP A 131 -14.55 -30.77 21.69
C ASP A 131 -15.22 -29.68 20.84
N TYR A 132 -16.22 -29.02 21.42
CA TYR A 132 -17.08 -28.09 20.71
C TYR A 132 -16.82 -26.64 21.05
N ILE A 133 -15.98 -26.34 22.05
CA ILE A 133 -15.80 -24.95 22.54
C ILE A 133 -15.32 -24.06 21.40
N ASP A 134 -14.30 -24.50 20.68
CA ASP A 134 -13.72 -23.75 19.56
C ASP A 134 -14.66 -23.63 18.36
N ALA A 135 -15.59 -24.58 18.20
CA ALA A 135 -16.61 -24.56 17.15
C ALA A 135 -17.80 -23.66 17.50
N ILE A 136 -18.25 -23.68 18.76
CA ILE A 136 -19.34 -22.85 19.28
C ILE A 136 -18.94 -21.38 19.24
N PHE A 137 -17.74 -21.07 19.75
CA PHE A 137 -17.23 -19.70 19.83
C PHE A 137 -16.34 -19.33 18.63
N HIS A 138 -16.62 -19.91 17.46
CA HIS A 138 -15.91 -19.60 16.21
C HIS A 138 -16.35 -18.24 15.62
N CYS A 139 -16.47 -17.22 16.47
CA CYS A 139 -16.95 -15.89 16.16
C CYS A 139 -15.93 -14.85 16.66
N PRO A 140 -15.59 -13.83 15.85
CA PRO A 140 -14.65 -12.80 16.28
C PRO A 140 -15.07 -12.04 17.54
N PHE A 141 -16.38 -11.82 17.71
CA PHE A 141 -16.91 -11.01 18.81
C PHE A 141 -16.86 -11.72 20.18
N GLU A 142 -16.76 -13.04 20.15
CA GLU A 142 -16.74 -13.96 21.30
C GLU A 142 -15.35 -14.57 21.53
N ILE A 143 -14.30 -13.97 20.98
CA ILE A 143 -12.91 -14.44 21.12
C ILE A 143 -12.46 -14.58 22.59
N ASN A 144 -13.13 -13.90 23.52
CA ASN A 144 -12.88 -14.01 24.95
C ASN A 144 -13.24 -15.37 25.55
N GLU A 145 -14.14 -16.13 24.90
CA GLU A 145 -14.53 -17.49 25.33
C GLU A 145 -13.51 -18.56 24.90
N LEU A 146 -12.68 -18.25 23.90
CA LEU A 146 -11.59 -19.11 23.43
C LEU A 146 -10.37 -19.11 24.37
N VAL A 147 -10.42 -18.34 25.47
CA VAL A 147 -9.30 -18.14 26.38
C VAL A 147 -9.69 -18.57 27.79
N SER A 148 -8.88 -19.43 28.40
CA SER A 148 -9.11 -19.92 29.77
C SER A 148 -8.70 -18.91 30.86
N ASP A 149 -7.78 -17.99 30.58
CA ASP A 149 -7.37 -16.97 31.55
C ASP A 149 -8.45 -15.89 31.70
N VAL A 150 -8.95 -15.73 32.93
CA VAL A 150 -10.05 -14.82 33.28
C VAL A 150 -9.70 -13.35 32.99
N ASP A 151 -8.46 -12.94 33.24
CA ASP A 151 -8.05 -11.56 33.03
C ASP A 151 -7.86 -11.27 31.54
N LEU A 152 -7.28 -12.21 30.79
CA LEU A 152 -7.17 -12.09 29.34
C LEU A 152 -8.54 -12.11 28.67
N SER A 153 -9.47 -12.95 29.13
CA SER A 153 -10.87 -12.97 28.66
C SER A 153 -11.54 -11.60 28.85
N LYS A 154 -11.42 -10.98 30.04
CA LYS A 154 -11.92 -9.62 30.29
C LYS A 154 -11.26 -8.56 29.41
N ILE A 155 -9.98 -8.69 29.11
CA ILE A 155 -9.24 -7.77 28.25
C ILE A 155 -9.73 -7.87 26.81
N LEU A 156 -9.86 -9.09 26.29
CA LEU A 156 -10.34 -9.35 24.93
C LEU A 156 -11.79 -8.88 24.74
N ASN A 157 -12.65 -9.09 25.74
CA ASN A 157 -14.03 -8.64 25.65
C ASN A 157 -14.16 -7.11 25.53
N LYS A 158 -13.27 -6.35 26.20
CA LYS A 158 -13.24 -4.87 26.16
C LYS A 158 -12.65 -4.29 24.87
N LEU A 159 -12.09 -5.11 23.99
CA LEU A 159 -11.52 -4.65 22.73
C LEU A 159 -12.65 -4.22 21.78
N SER A 160 -12.37 -3.28 20.87
CA SER A 160 -13.39 -2.90 19.88
C SER A 160 -13.57 -3.99 18.83
N ASP A 161 -14.75 -4.03 18.21
CA ASP A 161 -15.15 -5.02 17.22
C ASP A 161 -14.14 -5.16 16.07
N ASP A 162 -13.64 -4.04 15.52
CA ASP A 162 -12.59 -4.07 14.49
C ASP A 162 -11.30 -4.76 14.94
N HIS A 163 -10.88 -4.51 16.19
CA HIS A 163 -9.68 -5.12 16.74
C HIS A 163 -9.91 -6.62 17.00
N LYS A 164 -11.09 -6.98 17.51
CA LYS A 164 -11.48 -8.38 17.74
C LYS A 164 -11.46 -9.16 16.42
N GLU A 165 -12.05 -8.61 15.37
CA GLU A 165 -12.08 -9.23 14.04
C GLU A 165 -10.70 -9.46 13.44
N ILE A 166 -9.81 -8.46 13.52
CA ILE A 166 -8.44 -8.58 12.99
C ILE A 166 -7.62 -9.59 13.80
N ILE A 167 -7.75 -9.59 15.14
CA ILE A 167 -7.04 -10.56 15.98
C ILE A 167 -7.57 -11.97 15.73
N PHE A 168 -8.88 -12.15 15.70
CA PHE A 168 -9.50 -13.46 15.45
C PHE A 168 -9.04 -14.04 14.12
N ASN A 169 -9.18 -13.28 13.03
CA ASN A 169 -8.78 -13.77 11.72
C ASN A 169 -7.28 -14.06 11.63
N ASN A 170 -6.44 -13.25 12.27
CA ASN A 170 -5.00 -13.42 12.14
C ASN A 170 -4.41 -14.50 13.07
N PHE A 171 -4.90 -14.63 14.30
CA PHE A 171 -4.36 -15.57 15.29
C PHE A 171 -5.16 -16.88 15.38
N VAL A 172 -6.49 -16.83 15.24
CA VAL A 172 -7.35 -18.03 15.33
C VAL A 172 -7.47 -18.70 13.97
N ARG A 173 -7.80 -17.94 12.92
CA ARG A 173 -7.93 -18.49 11.55
C ARG A 173 -6.63 -18.57 10.77
N GLY A 174 -5.53 -17.99 11.26
CA GLY A 174 -4.25 -17.97 10.56
C GLY A 174 -4.26 -17.18 9.24
N THR A 175 -5.26 -16.31 9.02
CA THR A 175 -5.40 -15.54 7.78
C THR A 175 -4.30 -14.51 7.66
N SER A 176 -3.66 -14.44 6.48
CA SER A 176 -2.64 -13.42 6.20
C SER A 176 -3.22 -12.00 6.21
N THR A 177 -2.43 -11.01 6.60
CA THR A 177 -2.85 -9.59 6.62
C THR A 177 -3.22 -9.07 5.23
N LYS A 178 -2.58 -9.61 4.18
CA LYS A 178 -2.89 -9.31 2.79
C LYS A 178 -4.26 -9.86 2.37
N ALA A 179 -4.56 -11.11 2.74
CA ALA A 179 -5.87 -11.71 2.47
C ALA A 179 -6.99 -10.97 3.22
N LEU A 180 -6.77 -10.65 4.49
CA LEU A 180 -7.72 -9.87 5.29
C LEU A 180 -7.93 -8.45 4.75
N GLY A 181 -6.86 -7.82 4.26
CA GLY A 181 -6.96 -6.52 3.59
C GLY A 181 -7.83 -6.57 2.33
N LYS A 182 -7.74 -7.66 1.55
CA LYS A 182 -8.62 -7.88 0.40
C LYS A 182 -10.09 -8.03 0.80
N ILE A 183 -10.37 -8.76 1.88
CA ILE A 183 -11.75 -8.95 2.39
C ILE A 183 -12.35 -7.65 2.90
N ARG A 184 -11.56 -6.81 3.59
CA ARG A 184 -12.02 -5.52 4.14
C ARG A 184 -11.88 -4.34 3.18
N GLU A 185 -11.42 -4.56 1.95
CA GLU A 185 -11.09 -3.50 0.99
C GLU A 185 -10.12 -2.44 1.54
N GLN A 186 -9.15 -2.88 2.36
CA GLN A 186 -8.15 -2.05 3.01
C GLN A 186 -6.73 -2.44 2.59
N SER A 187 -5.80 -1.48 2.66
CA SER A 187 -4.39 -1.79 2.42
C SER A 187 -3.83 -2.74 3.49
N ASP A 188 -2.92 -3.64 3.09
CA ASP A 188 -2.19 -4.52 4.02
C ASP A 188 -1.50 -3.72 5.14
N ARG A 189 -0.98 -2.53 4.82
CA ARG A 189 -0.39 -1.61 5.80
C ARG A 189 -1.39 -1.20 6.88
N ASN A 190 -2.64 -0.89 6.49
CA ASN A 190 -3.68 -0.51 7.44
C ASN A 190 -4.00 -1.66 8.39
N ILE A 191 -4.19 -2.88 7.85
CA ILE A 191 -4.46 -4.08 8.65
C ILE A 191 -3.33 -4.33 9.66
N ARG A 192 -2.07 -4.24 9.24
CA ARG A 192 -0.92 -4.36 10.15
C ARG A 192 -0.91 -3.29 11.25
N LYS A 193 -1.26 -2.05 10.91
CA LYS A 193 -1.33 -0.94 11.87
C LYS A 193 -2.44 -1.17 12.92
N VAL A 194 -3.62 -1.60 12.48
CA VAL A 194 -4.73 -1.91 13.39
C VAL A 194 -4.40 -3.12 14.27
N ARG A 195 -3.82 -4.18 13.71
CA ARG A 195 -3.32 -5.33 14.47
C ARG A 195 -2.30 -4.92 15.55
N ALA A 196 -1.30 -4.12 15.19
CA ALA A 196 -0.30 -3.63 16.14
C ALA A 196 -0.94 -2.78 17.26
N THR A 197 -1.96 -1.99 16.92
CA THR A 197 -2.72 -1.19 17.88
C THR A 197 -3.52 -2.06 18.84
N ALA A 198 -4.18 -3.11 18.33
CA ALA A 198 -4.91 -4.09 19.12
C ALA A 198 -3.99 -4.81 20.12
N LEU A 199 -2.84 -5.31 19.66
CA LEU A 199 -1.84 -5.97 20.52
C LEU A 199 -1.29 -5.02 21.58
N LYS A 200 -1.02 -3.77 21.22
CA LYS A 200 -0.56 -2.76 22.19
C LYS A 200 -1.61 -2.51 23.28
N LYS A 201 -2.90 -2.50 22.93
CA LYS A 201 -4.00 -2.38 23.91
C LYS A 201 -4.05 -3.59 24.85
N ILE A 202 -3.95 -4.80 24.30
CA ILE A 202 -3.93 -6.04 25.09
C ILE A 202 -2.74 -6.04 26.04
N HIS A 203 -1.52 -5.79 25.54
CA HIS A 203 -0.31 -5.74 26.35
C HIS A 203 -0.40 -4.70 27.48
N LYS A 204 -0.90 -3.50 27.17
CA LYS A 204 -1.05 -2.44 28.19
C LYS A 204 -2.06 -2.83 29.27
N ALA A 205 -3.16 -3.48 28.90
CA ALA A 205 -4.17 -3.93 29.85
C ALA A 205 -3.66 -5.08 30.71
N LEU A 206 -2.98 -6.05 30.10
CA LEU A 206 -2.37 -7.18 30.80
C LEU A 206 -1.29 -6.73 31.78
N LEU A 207 -0.41 -5.81 31.35
CA LEU A 207 0.63 -5.24 32.22
C LEU A 207 0.03 -4.61 33.49
N LYS A 208 -1.08 -3.85 33.37
CA LYS A 208 -1.75 -3.25 34.53
C LYS A 208 -2.27 -4.30 35.51
N VAL A 209 -2.86 -5.38 34.98
CA VAL A 209 -3.36 -6.49 35.80
C VAL A 209 -2.20 -7.16 36.54
N LEU A 210 -1.11 -7.49 35.83
CA LEU A 210 0.05 -8.17 36.41
C LEU A 210 0.78 -7.31 37.44
N LEU A 211 0.91 -6.01 37.23
CA LEU A 211 1.47 -5.09 38.23
C LEU A 211 0.59 -5.03 39.48
N SER A 212 -0.74 -4.95 39.32
CA SER A 212 -1.66 -5.00 40.46
C SER A 212 -1.58 -6.32 41.22
N ARG A 213 -1.43 -7.45 40.51
CA ARG A 213 -1.21 -8.76 41.12
C ARG A 213 0.09 -8.79 41.92
N LYS A 214 1.18 -8.24 41.36
CA LYS A 214 2.49 -8.12 42.01
C LYS A 214 2.42 -7.31 43.30
N GLU A 215 1.76 -6.14 43.26
CA GLU A 215 1.59 -5.26 44.42
C GLU A 215 0.81 -5.93 45.56
N LYS A 216 -0.19 -6.75 45.21
CA LYS A 216 -0.99 -7.52 46.17
C LYS A 216 -0.31 -8.80 46.67
N GLY A 217 0.89 -9.12 46.18
CA GLY A 217 1.63 -10.31 46.57
C GLY A 217 1.07 -11.62 46.01
N TYR A 218 0.25 -11.57 44.95
CA TYR A 218 -0.20 -12.79 44.28
C TYR A 218 0.96 -13.50 43.56
N PRO A 219 0.96 -14.85 43.50
CA PRO A 219 1.97 -15.59 42.77
C PRO A 219 1.91 -15.24 41.27
N LEU A 220 3.08 -15.02 40.68
CA LEU A 220 3.27 -14.77 39.25
C LEU A 220 4.07 -15.93 38.65
N THR A 221 3.65 -16.38 37.48
CA THR A 221 4.38 -17.32 36.64
C THR A 221 5.70 -16.71 36.15
N MET A 222 6.64 -17.55 35.74
CA MET A 222 7.92 -17.06 35.21
C MET A 222 7.73 -16.22 33.94
N GLU A 223 6.77 -16.58 33.08
CA GLU A 223 6.44 -15.82 31.87
C GLU A 223 5.87 -14.44 32.20
N GLU A 224 4.98 -14.34 33.18
CA GLU A 224 4.44 -13.05 33.63
C GLU A 224 5.54 -12.15 34.21
N LYS A 225 6.49 -12.72 34.98
CA LYS A 225 7.65 -11.96 35.50
C LYS A 225 8.52 -11.43 34.37
N LEU A 226 8.88 -12.28 33.40
CA LEU A 226 9.65 -11.90 32.22
C LEU A 226 8.92 -10.86 31.37
N PHE A 227 7.60 -10.96 31.26
CA PHE A 227 6.77 -9.98 30.55
C PHE A 227 6.83 -8.59 31.22
N ILE A 228 6.71 -8.53 32.54
CA ILE A 228 6.84 -7.29 33.30
C ILE A 228 8.25 -6.69 33.13
N GLU A 229 9.29 -7.50 33.26
CA GLU A 229 10.69 -7.06 33.13
C GLU A 229 10.96 -6.46 31.75
N LYS A 230 10.61 -7.17 30.67
CA LYS A 230 10.76 -6.67 29.29
C LYS A 230 9.99 -5.37 29.05
N ALA A 231 8.81 -5.24 29.63
CA ALA A 231 8.00 -4.02 29.51
C ALA A 231 8.63 -2.82 30.23
N LEU A 232 9.32 -3.05 31.35
CA LEU A 232 10.03 -2.02 32.13
C LEU A 232 11.37 -1.63 31.49
N ASP A 233 12.09 -2.58 30.88
CA ASP A 233 13.35 -2.30 30.19
C ASP A 233 13.11 -1.57 28.86
N GLY A 234 12.04 -1.93 28.14
CA GLY A 234 11.63 -1.23 26.93
C GLY A 234 11.18 0.22 27.15
N SER A 235 10.89 0.63 28.40
CA SER A 235 10.58 2.03 28.73
C SER A 235 11.84 2.87 29.02
N LYS A 236 13.02 2.26 29.18
CA LYS A 236 14.28 2.96 29.46
C LYS A 236 15.07 3.32 28.19
N GLY A 237 14.59 2.91 27.01
CA GLY A 237 15.30 3.04 25.73
C GLY A 237 14.56 3.83 24.64
N ASN A 238 13.66 4.74 25.01
CA ASN A 238 13.06 5.74 24.10
C ASN A 238 13.15 7.13 24.71
#